data_AF-A0A1S1UBU7-F1
#
_entry.id   AF-A0A1S1UBU7-F1
#
_cell.length_a   1.000
_cell.length_b   1.000
_cell.length_c   1.000
_cell.angle_alpha   90.00
_cell.angle_beta   90.00
_cell.angle_gamma   90.00
#
_symmetry.space_group_name_H-M   'P 1'
#
loop_
_entity.id
_entity.type
_entity.pdbx_description
1 polymer ?
#
loop_
_entity_poly.entity_id
_entity_poly.type
_entity_poly.pdbx_seq_one_letter_code
_entity_poly.pdbx_strand_id
1 'polypeptide(L)'
;MSAISVLAGAAVSGIWKAAAIILAAALLLVASSTGTGWWLAAGDRDVARAALVLEQGVSAALRASISEQNRTIDGMAKATLSAQERGAAAQAAAAAKGRKYDAALVQITGARATTCDEAMPAVRLLLEGVR
;
A
#
# COMPACT_ATOMS: atom_id res chain seq x y z
N MET A 1 86.30 -6.86 37.54
CA MET A 1 85.10 -7.01 36.68
C MET A 1 85.57 -7.09 35.25
N SER A 2 85.33 -8.21 34.54
CA SER A 2 85.90 -8.43 33.21
C SER A 2 85.18 -7.58 32.16
N ALA A 3 85.89 -7.14 31.13
CA ALA A 3 85.33 -6.37 30.01
C ALA A 3 84.15 -7.09 29.32
N ILE A 4 84.15 -8.43 29.36
CA ILE A 4 83.06 -9.30 28.90
C ILE A 4 81.78 -9.09 29.72
N SER A 5 81.88 -8.88 31.03
CA SER A 5 80.74 -8.59 31.92
C SER A 5 80.11 -7.23 31.62
N VAL A 6 80.93 -6.25 31.26
CA VAL A 6 80.49 -4.89 30.91
C VAL A 6 79.86 -4.85 29.51
N LEU A 7 80.44 -5.55 28.53
CA LEU A 7 79.85 -5.72 27.20
C LEU A 7 78.54 -6.51 27.24
N ALA A 8 78.46 -7.56 28.05
CA ALA A 8 77.24 -8.33 28.25
C ALA A 8 76.15 -7.47 28.91
N GLY A 9 76.50 -6.66 29.93
CA GLY A 9 75.56 -5.72 30.55
C GLY A 9 75.07 -4.63 29.59
N ALA A 10 75.95 -4.09 28.75
CA ALA A 10 75.60 -3.10 27.73
C ALA A 10 74.68 -3.70 26.64
N ALA A 11 74.97 -4.92 26.18
CA ALA A 11 74.14 -5.64 25.21
C ALA A 11 72.74 -5.96 25.76
N VAL A 12 72.65 -6.45 27.01
CA VAL A 12 71.36 -6.72 27.69
C VAL A 12 70.54 -5.44 27.86
N SER A 13 71.20 -4.30 28.15
CA SER A 13 70.51 -3.00 28.25
C SER A 13 69.95 -2.48 26.91
N GLY A 14 70.59 -2.85 25.78
CA GLY A 14 70.16 -2.48 24.44
C GLY A 14 69.02 -3.35 23.90
N ILE A 15 69.07 -4.66 24.18
CA ILE A 15 68.05 -5.63 23.76
C ILE A 15 66.68 -5.28 24.37
N TRP A 16 66.65 -4.88 25.64
CA TRP A 16 65.38 -4.50 26.27
C TRP A 16 64.76 -3.24 25.65
N LYS A 17 65.58 -2.25 25.25
CA LYS A 17 65.10 -1.07 24.53
C LYS A 17 64.56 -1.43 23.15
N ALA A 18 65.26 -2.29 22.40
CA ALA A 18 64.78 -2.77 21.11
C ALA A 18 63.46 -3.54 21.24
N ALA A 19 63.35 -4.44 22.22
CA ALA A 19 62.13 -5.17 22.52
C ALA A 19 60.96 -4.25 22.90
N ALA A 20 61.22 -3.21 23.71
CA ALA A 20 60.22 -2.22 24.09
C ALA A 20 59.72 -1.41 22.88
N ILE A 21 60.61 -1.02 21.96
CA ILE A 21 60.25 -0.31 20.73
C ILE A 21 59.40 -1.20 19.82
N ILE A 22 59.78 -2.47 19.65
CA ILE A 22 59.01 -3.43 18.85
C ILE A 22 57.61 -3.62 19.45
N LEU A 23 57.53 -3.79 20.78
CA LEU A 23 56.25 -3.92 21.47
C LEU A 23 55.39 -2.66 21.31
N ALA A 24 55.97 -1.47 21.46
CA ALA A 24 55.27 -0.20 21.26
C ALA A 24 54.75 -0.07 19.82
N ALA A 25 55.55 -0.43 18.82
CA ALA A 25 55.13 -0.42 17.42
C ALA A 25 53.98 -1.42 17.15
N ALA A 26 54.06 -2.62 17.71
CA ALA A 26 53.00 -3.63 17.60
C ALA A 26 51.69 -3.14 18.25
N LEU A 27 51.78 -2.56 19.46
CA LEU A 27 50.61 -1.99 20.14
C LEU A 27 50.01 -0.81 19.38
N LEU A 28 50.84 0.06 18.79
CA LEU A 28 50.38 1.16 17.96
C LEU A 28 49.61 0.65 16.74
N LEU A 29 50.13 -0.36 16.04
CA LEU A 29 49.49 -0.97 14.87
C LEU A 29 48.15 -1.63 15.22
N VAL A 30 48.08 -2.35 16.34
CA VAL A 30 46.82 -2.96 16.80
C VAL A 30 45.82 -1.87 17.19
N ALA A 31 46.22 -0.86 17.95
CA ALA A 31 45.34 0.23 18.37
C ALA A 31 44.84 1.05 17.17
N SER A 32 45.70 1.33 16.19
CA SER A 32 45.30 2.09 15.00
C SER A 32 44.38 1.28 14.10
N SER A 33 44.68 0.00 13.83
CA SER A 33 43.85 -0.85 12.96
C SER A 33 42.48 -1.19 13.57
N THR A 34 42.43 -1.47 14.87
CA THR A 34 41.16 -1.73 15.58
C THR A 34 40.34 -0.44 15.71
N GLY A 35 40.98 0.69 15.99
CA GLY A 35 40.31 1.99 16.09
C GLY A 35 39.70 2.44 14.75
N THR A 36 40.46 2.35 13.66
CA THR A 36 39.94 2.71 12.32
C THR A 36 38.89 1.71 11.84
N GLY A 37 39.09 0.42 12.06
CA GLY A 37 38.11 -0.61 11.72
C GLY A 37 36.78 -0.43 12.45
N TRP A 38 36.83 -0.11 13.75
CA TRP A 38 35.63 0.19 14.54
C TRP A 38 34.92 1.45 14.02
N TRP A 39 35.67 2.49 13.68
CA TRP A 39 35.10 3.74 13.18
C TRP A 39 34.39 3.56 11.84
N LEU A 40 34.99 2.81 10.91
CA LEU A 40 34.34 2.47 9.62
C LEU A 40 33.09 1.61 9.83
N ALA A 41 33.17 0.58 10.67
CA ALA A 41 32.02 -0.28 10.96
C ALA A 41 30.87 0.48 11.64
N ALA A 42 31.18 1.45 12.51
CA ALA A 42 30.18 2.34 13.10
C ALA A 42 29.53 3.24 12.04
N GLY A 43 30.32 3.82 11.13
CA GLY A 43 29.81 4.61 10.02
C GLY A 43 28.86 3.84 9.10
N ASP A 44 29.27 2.64 8.67
CA ASP A 44 28.43 1.77 7.82
C ASP A 44 27.14 1.36 8.53
N ARG A 45 27.23 1.06 9.84
CA ARG A 45 26.05 0.75 10.66
C ARG A 45 25.08 1.93 10.72
N ASP A 46 25.58 3.14 10.88
CA ASP A 46 24.73 4.33 10.99
C ASP A 46 24.06 4.66 9.64
N VAL A 47 24.79 4.51 8.53
CA VAL A 47 24.23 4.63 7.17
C VAL A 47 23.15 3.57 6.94
N ALA A 48 23.41 2.30 7.29
CA ALA A 48 22.45 1.22 7.14
C ALA A 48 21.19 1.44 7.99
N ARG A 49 21.34 1.98 9.21
CA ARG A 49 20.22 2.35 10.08
C ARG A 49 19.39 3.49 9.51
N ALA A 50 20.04 4.53 8.98
CA ALA A 50 19.35 5.63 8.33
C ALA A 50 18.54 5.15 7.12
N ALA A 51 19.14 4.29 6.27
CA ALA A 51 18.45 3.67 5.15
C ALA A 51 17.26 2.80 5.61
N LEU A 52 17.44 2.00 6.66
CA LEU A 52 16.36 1.16 7.21
C LEU A 52 15.19 2.00 7.72
N VAL A 53 15.45 3.10 8.42
CA VAL A 53 14.39 4.01 8.91
C VAL A 53 13.64 4.65 7.73
N LEU A 54 14.35 5.05 6.67
CA LEU A 54 13.73 5.58 5.46
C LEU A 54 12.80 4.55 4.81
N GLU A 55 13.30 3.32 4.60
CA GLU A 55 12.51 2.22 4.03
C GLU A 55 11.29 1.86 4.87
N GLN A 56 11.43 1.86 6.20
CA GLN A 56 10.30 1.66 7.12
C GLN A 56 9.25 2.77 6.98
N GLY A 57 9.68 4.03 6.84
CA GLY A 57 8.80 5.17 6.61
C GLY A 57 8.03 5.04 5.29
N VAL A 58 8.73 4.73 4.19
CA VAL A 58 8.11 4.51 2.88
C VAL A 58 7.13 3.33 2.93
N SER A 59 7.52 2.23 3.57
CA SER A 59 6.66 1.06 3.74
C SER A 59 5.41 1.36 4.57
N ALA A 60 5.54 2.18 5.63
CA ALA A 60 4.40 2.61 6.44
C ALA A 60 3.44 3.49 5.62
N ALA A 61 3.97 4.45 4.85
CA ALA A 61 3.17 5.30 3.96
C ALA A 61 2.44 4.47 2.88
N LEU A 62 3.12 3.49 2.29
CA LEU A 62 2.53 2.59 1.30
C LEU A 62 1.38 1.77 1.91
N ARG A 63 1.58 1.18 3.10
CA ARG A 63 0.52 0.44 3.80
C ARG A 63 -0.68 1.33 4.14
N ALA A 64 -0.42 2.57 4.57
CA ALA A 64 -1.48 3.54 4.84
C ALA A 64 -2.29 3.85 3.57
N SER A 65 -1.62 4.11 2.44
CA SER A 65 -2.26 4.34 1.15
C SER A 65 -3.11 3.15 0.69
N ILE A 66 -2.57 1.93 0.77
CA ILE A 66 -3.31 0.71 0.41
C ILE A 66 -4.54 0.55 1.31
N SER A 67 -4.43 0.85 2.62
CA SER A 67 -5.56 0.78 3.53
C SER A 67 -6.68 1.76 3.17
N GLU A 68 -6.34 2.95 2.67
CA GLU A 68 -7.29 3.97 2.24
C GLU A 68 -7.96 3.57 0.92
N GLN A 69 -7.17 3.07 -0.03
CA GLN A 69 -7.67 2.56 -1.31
C GLN A 69 -8.65 1.41 -1.07
N ASN A 70 -8.32 0.47 -0.19
CA ASN A 70 -9.20 -0.65 0.15
C ASN A 70 -10.51 -0.18 0.79
N ARG A 71 -10.46 0.82 1.69
CA ARG A 71 -11.67 1.42 2.28
C ARG A 71 -12.54 2.10 1.23
N THR A 72 -11.92 2.81 0.29
CA THR A 72 -12.63 3.45 -0.83
C THR A 72 -13.28 2.41 -1.75
N ILE A 73 -12.57 1.34 -2.09
CA ILE A 73 -13.10 0.25 -2.92
C ILE A 73 -14.28 -0.45 -2.25
N ASP A 74 -14.22 -0.73 -0.95
CA ASP A 74 -15.33 -1.30 -0.20
C ASP A 74 -16.56 -0.36 -0.20
N GLY A 75 -16.33 0.95 -0.02
CA GLY A 75 -17.37 1.96 -0.16
C GLY A 75 -18.01 1.98 -1.56
N MET A 76 -17.18 1.93 -2.61
CA MET A 76 -17.65 1.87 -3.99
C MET A 76 -18.44 0.59 -4.28
N ALA A 77 -18.01 -0.56 -3.78
CA ALA A 77 -18.71 -1.83 -3.94
C ALA A 77 -20.12 -1.77 -3.32
N LYS A 78 -20.22 -1.26 -2.09
CA LYS A 78 -21.51 -1.07 -1.41
C LYS A 78 -22.43 -0.09 -2.14
N ALA A 79 -21.90 1.05 -2.60
CA ALA A 79 -22.66 2.02 -3.39
C ALA A 79 -23.15 1.42 -4.72
N THR A 80 -22.31 0.61 -5.37
CA THR A 80 -22.65 -0.08 -6.61
C THR A 80 -23.77 -1.10 -6.39
N LEU A 81 -23.73 -1.89 -5.32
CA LEU A 81 -24.80 -2.83 -4.98
C LEU A 81 -26.13 -2.09 -4.74
N SER A 82 -26.12 -1.02 -3.96
CA SER A 82 -27.33 -0.20 -3.74
C SER A 82 -27.86 0.42 -5.04
N ALA A 83 -26.98 0.84 -5.95
CA ALA A 83 -27.39 1.32 -7.27
C ALA A 83 -28.00 0.20 -8.13
N GLN A 84 -27.45 -1.01 -8.10
CA GLN A 84 -28.01 -2.17 -8.80
C GLN A 84 -29.38 -2.57 -8.26
N GLU A 85 -29.57 -2.59 -6.94
CA GLU A 85 -30.87 -2.86 -6.31
C GLU A 85 -31.94 -1.85 -6.74
N ARG A 86 -31.61 -0.55 -6.72
CA ARG A 86 -32.49 0.50 -7.22
C ARG A 86 -32.78 0.34 -8.72
N GLY A 87 -31.78 -0.02 -9.51
CA GLY A 87 -31.93 -0.30 -10.93
C GLY A 87 -32.86 -1.49 -11.21
N ALA A 88 -32.67 -2.59 -10.48
CA ALA A 88 -33.51 -3.78 -10.59
C ALA A 88 -34.97 -3.48 -10.18
N ALA A 89 -35.17 -2.72 -9.10
CA ALA A 89 -36.51 -2.27 -8.69
C ALA A 89 -37.17 -1.39 -9.76
N ALA A 90 -36.42 -0.46 -10.36
CA ALA A 90 -36.92 0.38 -11.45
C ALA A 90 -37.27 -0.44 -12.70
N GLN A 91 -36.44 -1.43 -13.08
CA GLN A 91 -36.72 -2.34 -14.19
C GLN A 91 -37.96 -3.19 -13.93
N ALA A 92 -38.11 -3.74 -12.72
CA ALA A 92 -39.29 -4.52 -12.33
C ALA A 92 -40.57 -3.66 -12.39
N ALA A 93 -40.51 -2.42 -11.89
CA ALA A 93 -41.62 -1.48 -11.96
C ALA A 93 -41.96 -1.10 -13.41
N ALA A 94 -40.94 -0.87 -14.25
CA ALA A 94 -41.12 -0.58 -15.67
C ALA A 94 -41.75 -1.76 -16.42
N ALA A 95 -41.28 -2.99 -16.17
CA ALA A 95 -41.86 -4.20 -16.77
C ALA A 95 -43.30 -4.44 -16.32
N ALA A 96 -43.62 -4.18 -15.05
CA ALA A 96 -44.98 -4.27 -14.55
C ALA A 96 -45.91 -3.22 -15.19
N LYS A 97 -45.44 -1.98 -15.37
CA LYS A 97 -46.19 -0.94 -16.09
C LYS A 97 -46.33 -1.30 -17.58
N GLY A 98 -45.27 -1.76 -18.24
CA GLY A 98 -45.30 -2.21 -19.64
C GLY A 98 -46.37 -3.27 -19.89
N ARG A 99 -46.43 -4.32 -19.05
CA ARG A 99 -47.48 -5.35 -19.16
C ARG A 99 -48.90 -4.80 -19.01
N LYS A 100 -49.11 -3.78 -18.16
CA LYS A 100 -50.42 -3.11 -18.04
C LYS A 100 -50.77 -2.38 -19.33
N TYR A 101 -49.81 -1.68 -19.94
CA TYR A 101 -50.00 -1.01 -21.22
C TYR A 101 -50.28 -1.99 -22.35
N ASP A 102 -49.53 -3.09 -22.44
CA ASP A 102 -49.74 -4.13 -23.44
C ASP A 102 -51.13 -4.76 -23.31
N ALA A 103 -51.57 -5.06 -22.08
CA ALA A 103 -52.92 -5.57 -21.82
C ALA A 103 -54.01 -4.58 -22.22
N ALA A 104 -53.82 -3.28 -21.97
CA ALA A 104 -54.75 -2.23 -22.42
C ALA A 104 -54.79 -2.11 -23.95
N LEU A 105 -53.64 -2.23 -24.62
CA LEU A 105 -53.53 -2.24 -26.08
C LEU A 105 -54.30 -3.41 -26.71
N VAL A 106 -54.18 -4.62 -26.13
CA VAL A 106 -54.92 -5.81 -26.61
C VAL A 106 -56.43 -5.62 -26.51
N GLN A 107 -56.94 -5.00 -25.43
CA GLN A 107 -58.38 -4.71 -25.28
C GLN A 107 -58.89 -3.75 -26.36
N ILE A 108 -58.03 -2.90 -26.92
CA ILE A 108 -58.42 -1.86 -27.88
C ILE A 108 -58.21 -2.32 -29.32
N THR A 109 -57.30 -3.26 -29.59
CA THR A 109 -57.11 -3.81 -30.95
C THR A 109 -58.36 -4.47 -31.55
N GLY A 110 -59.33 -4.88 -30.72
CA GLY A 110 -60.64 -5.37 -31.18
C GLY A 110 -61.72 -4.28 -31.36
N ALA A 111 -61.47 -3.06 -30.88
CA ALA A 111 -62.43 -1.95 -30.93
C ALA A 111 -62.32 -1.22 -32.28
N ARG A 112 -63.14 -1.61 -33.27
CA ARG A 112 -63.38 -0.78 -34.45
C ARG A 112 -64.40 0.29 -34.09
N ALA A 113 -63.92 1.50 -33.81
CA ALA A 113 -64.75 2.69 -33.73
C ALA A 113 -64.79 3.39 -35.09
N THR A 114 -65.97 3.72 -35.57
CA THR A 114 -66.17 4.49 -36.81
C THR A 114 -66.51 5.96 -36.54
N THR A 115 -66.79 6.30 -35.28
CA THR A 115 -67.06 7.65 -34.80
C THR A 115 -66.28 7.96 -33.51
N CYS A 116 -66.11 9.25 -33.19
CA CYS A 116 -65.38 9.67 -31.98
C CYS A 116 -66.07 9.23 -30.68
N ASP A 117 -67.41 9.18 -30.68
CA ASP A 117 -68.20 8.80 -29.52
C ASP A 117 -68.03 7.31 -29.18
N GLU A 118 -67.82 6.46 -30.21
CA GLU A 118 -67.50 5.04 -30.05
C GLU A 118 -66.06 4.80 -29.56
N ALA A 119 -65.12 5.70 -29.87
CA ALA A 119 -63.71 5.57 -29.48
C ALA A 119 -63.44 6.06 -28.03
N MET A 120 -64.25 6.99 -27.54
CA MET A 120 -64.09 7.67 -26.26
C MET A 120 -64.00 6.72 -25.03
N PRO A 121 -64.81 5.64 -24.92
CA PRO A 121 -64.72 4.68 -23.81
C PRO A 121 -63.40 3.90 -23.78
N ALA A 122 -62.87 3.53 -24.96
CA ALA A 122 -61.60 2.83 -25.08
C ALA A 122 -60.41 3.73 -24.68
N VAL A 123 -60.45 5.01 -25.08
CA VAL A 123 -59.45 6.01 -24.67
C VAL A 123 -59.50 6.26 -23.16
N ARG A 124 -60.69 6.27 -22.55
CA ARG A 124 -60.85 6.43 -21.11
C ARG A 124 -60.23 5.28 -20.32
N LEU A 125 -60.41 4.04 -20.78
CA LEU A 125 -59.77 2.85 -20.20
C LEU A 125 -58.23 2.90 -20.27
N LEU A 126 -57.67 3.41 -21.37
CA LEU A 126 -56.22 3.67 -21.47
C LEU A 126 -55.74 4.70 -20.45
N LEU A 127 -56.46 5.82 -20.31
CA LEU A 127 -56.09 6.90 -19.39
C LEU A 127 -56.24 6.49 -17.92
N GLU A 128 -57.21 5.64 -17.59
CA GLU A 128 -57.38 5.06 -16.25
C GLU A 128 -56.27 4.05 -15.92
N GLY A 129 -55.75 3.31 -16.91
CA GLY A 129 -54.59 2.43 -16.73
C GLY A 129 -53.23 3.14 -16.60
N VAL A 130 -53.14 4.40 -17.02
CA VAL A 130 -51.94 5.27 -16.93
C VAL A 130 -51.78 5.92 -15.55
N ARG A 131 -52.89 6.16 -14.84
CA ARG A 131 -52.93 6.78 -13.49
C ARG A 131 -52.48 5.81 -12.40
#